data_AF-A0A2V7HKW1-F1
#
_entry.id   AF-A0A2V7HKW1-F1
#
_cell.length_a   1.000
_cell.length_b   1.000
_cell.length_c   1.000
_cell.angle_alpha   90.00
_cell.angle_beta   90.00
_cell.angle_gamma   90.00
#
_symmetry.space_group_name_H-M   'P 1'
#
loop_
_entity.id
_entity.type
_entity.pdbx_description
1 polymer ?
#
loop_
_entity_poly.entity_id
_entity_poly.type
_entity_poly.pdbx_seq_one_letter_code
_entity_poly.pdbx_strand_id
1 'polypeptide(L)'
;MNTGDAGSPGAALDRASRDVRRILDGALAGGEVSVADGHLLARAAGRDLLALGVTADELRRRQVGDTVTFVVNRNVNFTNVCIKHCTFCAFSRDHREEEGYLLPVEEIVRRAREAAELGASEVCIQAGLPPKLDGRFYIDLTRAIHTALPALHIHAFSPEEV
;
A
#
# COMPACT_ATOMS: atom_id res chain seq x y z
N MET A 1 -3.71 -27.26 -19.77
CA MET A 1 -5.07 -26.73 -19.68
C MET A 1 -5.12 -25.45 -20.48
N ASN A 2 -6.16 -25.32 -21.30
CA ASN A 2 -6.29 -24.36 -22.40
C ASN A 2 -6.38 -22.91 -21.89
N THR A 3 -5.38 -22.06 -22.13
CA THR A 3 -5.41 -20.60 -21.85
C THR A 3 -5.84 -19.78 -23.07
N GLY A 4 -6.38 -20.44 -24.11
CA GLY A 4 -6.84 -19.80 -25.33
C GLY A 4 -8.05 -18.89 -25.10
N ASP A 5 -7.86 -17.60 -25.37
CA ASP A 5 -8.83 -16.68 -25.96
C ASP A 5 -9.96 -16.10 -25.07
N ALA A 6 -9.99 -16.41 -23.77
CA ALA A 6 -10.90 -15.78 -22.83
C ALA A 6 -10.27 -14.52 -22.20
N GLY A 7 -10.11 -13.43 -22.96
CA GLY A 7 -9.78 -12.12 -22.36
C GLY A 7 -8.81 -11.22 -23.12
N SER A 8 -8.76 -11.28 -24.45
CA SER A 8 -8.04 -10.23 -25.20
C SER A 8 -8.73 -8.87 -24.96
N PRO A 9 -7.98 -7.79 -24.70
CA PRO A 9 -8.56 -6.46 -24.52
C PRO A 9 -9.48 -6.07 -25.68
N GLY A 10 -9.15 -6.46 -26.91
CA GLY A 10 -9.94 -6.15 -28.11
C GLY A 10 -11.41 -6.55 -28.00
N ALA A 11 -11.71 -7.79 -27.60
CA ALA A 11 -13.10 -8.27 -27.52
C ALA A 11 -13.90 -7.58 -26.40
N ALA A 12 -13.24 -7.19 -25.31
CA ALA A 12 -13.87 -6.46 -24.21
C ALA A 12 -14.11 -4.98 -24.59
N LEU A 13 -13.14 -4.36 -25.26
CA LEU A 13 -13.20 -2.97 -25.74
C LEU A 13 -14.29 -2.77 -26.80
N ASP A 14 -14.48 -3.75 -27.69
CA ASP A 14 -15.55 -3.70 -28.70
C ASP A 14 -16.96 -3.63 -28.10
N ARG A 15 -17.12 -4.10 -26.86
CA ARG A 15 -18.40 -4.11 -26.13
C ARG A 15 -18.56 -2.95 -25.15
N ALA A 16 -17.51 -2.14 -24.97
CA ALA A 16 -17.54 -0.97 -24.11
C ALA A 16 -18.27 0.20 -24.79
N SER A 17 -18.76 1.14 -23.98
CA SER A 17 -19.28 2.41 -24.48
C SER A 17 -18.18 3.17 -25.23
N ARG A 18 -18.60 4.02 -26.20
CA ARG A 18 -17.69 4.74 -27.08
C ARG A 18 -16.64 5.57 -26.31
N ASP A 19 -17.07 6.25 -25.26
CA ASP A 19 -16.18 7.11 -24.47
C ASP A 19 -15.18 6.29 -23.66
N VAL A 20 -15.61 5.21 -23.01
CA VAL A 20 -14.72 4.29 -22.30
C VAL A 20 -13.72 3.66 -23.27
N ARG A 21 -14.19 3.14 -24.40
CA ARG A 21 -13.31 2.56 -25.43
C ARG A 21 -12.23 3.56 -25.87
N ARG A 22 -12.61 4.80 -26.21
CA ARG A 22 -11.65 5.84 -26.62
C ARG A 22 -10.55 6.05 -25.57
N ILE A 23 -10.91 6.09 -24.29
CA ILE A 23 -9.96 6.30 -23.19
C ILE A 23 -9.02 5.10 -23.06
N LEU A 24 -9.58 3.89 -23.06
CA LEU A 24 -8.82 2.66 -22.88
C LEU A 24 -7.89 2.36 -24.07
N ASP A 25 -8.34 2.62 -25.31
CA ASP A 25 -7.50 2.54 -26.51
C ASP A 25 -6.31 3.51 -26.42
N GLY A 26 -6.57 4.75 -25.95
CA GLY A 26 -5.52 5.74 -25.70
C GLY A 26 -4.50 5.27 -24.66
N ALA A 27 -4.97 4.71 -23.55
CA ALA A 27 -4.10 4.17 -22.50
C ALA A 27 -3.25 2.98 -23.00
N LEU A 28 -3.84 2.08 -23.79
CA LEU A 28 -3.12 0.95 -24.41
C LEU A 28 -2.06 1.38 -25.43
N ALA A 29 -2.23 2.56 -26.03
CA ALA A 29 -1.25 3.19 -26.90
C ALA A 29 -0.17 3.98 -26.15
N GLY A 30 -0.19 3.99 -24.81
CA GLY A 30 0.76 4.71 -23.96
C GLY A 30 0.40 6.16 -23.67
N GLY A 31 -0.82 6.59 -24.00
CA GLY A 31 -1.34 7.92 -23.63
C GLY A 31 -1.71 8.02 -22.15
N GLU A 32 -1.56 9.22 -21.60
CA GLU A 32 -2.00 9.50 -20.22
C GLU A 32 -3.53 9.66 -20.14
N VAL A 33 -4.11 9.14 -19.06
CA VAL A 33 -5.53 9.33 -18.75
C VAL A 33 -5.71 10.68 -18.07
N SER A 34 -6.51 11.56 -18.67
CA SER A 34 -6.82 12.86 -18.06
C SER A 34 -7.69 12.72 -16.81
N VAL A 35 -7.72 13.74 -15.94
CA VAL A 35 -8.60 13.75 -14.75
C VAL A 35 -10.08 13.55 -15.12
N ALA A 36 -10.53 14.19 -16.20
CA ALA A 36 -11.90 14.06 -16.69
C ALA A 36 -12.22 12.63 -17.14
N ASP A 37 -11.30 12.01 -17.90
CA ASP A 37 -11.42 10.62 -18.32
C ASP A 37 -11.37 9.66 -17.13
N GLY A 38 -10.51 9.92 -16.14
CA GLY A 38 -10.44 9.16 -14.89
C GLY A 38 -11.75 9.19 -14.10
N HIS A 39 -12.41 10.34 -14.02
CA HIS A 39 -13.73 10.45 -13.39
C HIS A 39 -14.83 9.67 -14.11
N LEU A 40 -14.71 9.51 -15.43
CA LEU A 40 -15.62 8.69 -16.22
C LEU A 40 -15.35 7.21 -15.92
N LEU A 41 -14.09 6.77 -15.99
CA LEU A 41 -13.70 5.39 -15.70
C LEU A 41 -14.03 4.97 -14.26
N ALA A 42 -13.92 5.87 -13.29
CA ALA A 42 -14.29 5.60 -11.89
C ALA A 42 -15.78 5.27 -11.70
N ARG A 43 -16.62 5.57 -12.69
CA ARG A 43 -18.06 5.24 -12.71
C ARG A 43 -18.40 4.08 -13.65
N ALA A 44 -17.39 3.44 -14.25
CA ALA A 44 -17.59 2.33 -15.15
C ALA A 44 -18.32 1.18 -14.45
N ALA A 45 -19.31 0.61 -15.14
CA ALA A 45 -20.12 -0.49 -14.64
C ALA A 45 -20.40 -1.49 -15.76
N GLY A 46 -20.80 -2.72 -15.40
CA GLY A 46 -21.14 -3.75 -16.36
C GLY A 46 -20.00 -4.00 -17.37
N ARG A 47 -20.30 -3.85 -18.66
CA ARG A 47 -19.35 -4.10 -19.76
C ARG A 47 -18.16 -3.13 -19.74
N ASP A 48 -18.37 -1.89 -19.33
CA ASP A 48 -17.32 -0.89 -19.25
C ASP A 48 -16.32 -1.22 -18.13
N LEU A 49 -16.80 -1.73 -17.00
CA LEU A 49 -15.94 -2.20 -15.91
C LEU A 49 -15.13 -3.44 -16.31
N LEU A 50 -15.73 -4.36 -17.06
CA LEU A 50 -15.01 -5.52 -17.61
C LEU A 50 -13.91 -5.07 -18.58
N ALA A 51 -14.20 -4.14 -19.49
CA ALA A 51 -13.21 -3.60 -20.41
C ALA A 51 -12.08 -2.87 -19.68
N LEU A 52 -12.40 -2.08 -18.65
CA LEU A 52 -11.41 -1.43 -17.79
C LEU A 52 -10.51 -2.46 -17.09
N GLY A 53 -11.09 -3.50 -16.50
CA GLY A 53 -10.34 -4.55 -15.80
C GLY A 53 -9.38 -5.32 -16.72
N VAL A 54 -9.85 -5.75 -17.89
CA VAL A 54 -9.01 -6.46 -18.88
C VAL A 54 -7.91 -5.55 -19.44
N THR A 55 -8.22 -4.27 -19.66
CA THR A 55 -7.22 -3.28 -20.11
C THR A 55 -6.15 -3.04 -19.05
N ALA A 56 -6.56 -2.88 -17.79
CA ALA A 56 -5.63 -2.73 -16.67
C ALA A 56 -4.73 -3.97 -16.50
N ASP A 57 -5.31 -5.17 -16.64
CA ASP A 57 -4.58 -6.43 -16.59
C ASP A 57 -3.52 -6.54 -17.70
N GLU A 58 -3.86 -6.11 -18.93
CA GLU A 58 -2.94 -6.06 -20.05
C GLU A 58 -1.80 -5.05 -19.83
N LEU A 59 -2.11 -3.84 -19.36
CA LEU A 59 -1.09 -2.84 -19.05
C LEU A 59 -0.14 -3.34 -17.95
N ARG A 60 -0.68 -3.97 -16.91
CA ARG A 60 0.09 -4.63 -15.85
C ARG A 60 0.95 -5.76 -16.42
N ARG A 61 0.43 -6.62 -17.31
CA ARG A 61 1.23 -7.66 -18.02
C ARG A 61 2.41 -7.07 -18.77
N ARG A 62 2.19 -6.01 -19.55
CA ARG A 62 3.25 -5.35 -20.32
C ARG A 62 4.33 -4.77 -19.42
N GLN A 63 3.95 -4.29 -18.23
CA GLN A 63 4.87 -3.63 -17.30
C GLN A 63 5.66 -4.62 -16.44
N VAL A 64 5.01 -5.66 -15.89
CA VAL A 64 5.61 -6.53 -14.86
C VAL A 64 5.51 -8.03 -15.15
N GLY A 65 4.91 -8.43 -16.28
CA GLY A 65 4.70 -9.85 -16.61
C GLY A 65 3.71 -10.53 -15.65
N ASP A 66 3.75 -11.86 -15.60
CA ASP A 66 2.79 -12.67 -14.82
C ASP A 66 3.31 -13.12 -13.45
N THR A 67 4.54 -12.76 -13.09
CA THR A 67 5.11 -13.08 -11.78
C THR A 67 4.43 -12.26 -10.69
N VAL A 68 3.75 -12.94 -9.77
CA VAL A 68 3.19 -12.31 -8.57
C VAL A 68 4.21 -12.42 -7.43
N THR A 69 4.62 -11.29 -6.88
CA THR A 69 5.54 -11.20 -5.73
C THR A 69 4.80 -10.88 -4.45
N PHE A 70 5.38 -11.23 -3.30
CA PHE A 70 4.87 -10.88 -1.98
C PHE A 70 6.01 -10.54 -1.03
N VAL A 71 5.70 -9.87 0.08
CA VAL A 71 6.65 -9.54 1.15
C VAL A 71 6.16 -10.20 2.43
N VAL A 72 7.03 -10.97 3.10
CA VAL A 72 6.75 -11.45 4.46
C VAL A 72 7.09 -10.31 5.41
N ASN A 73 6.05 -9.60 5.85
CA ASN A 73 6.16 -8.37 6.65
C ASN A 73 5.64 -8.56 8.07
N ARG A 74 6.25 -7.87 9.03
CA ARG A 74 5.64 -7.59 10.35
C ARG A 74 5.40 -6.10 10.51
N ASN A 75 4.13 -5.71 10.68
CA ASN A 75 3.79 -4.36 11.11
C ASN A 75 3.93 -4.25 12.64
N VAL A 76 4.67 -3.22 13.11
CA VAL A 76 4.84 -2.90 14.51
C VAL A 76 4.41 -1.46 14.76
N ASN A 77 3.23 -1.34 15.36
CA ASN A 77 2.71 -0.09 15.87
C ASN A 77 3.37 0.22 17.21
N PHE A 78 4.29 1.18 17.23
CA PHE A 78 5.02 1.51 18.45
C PHE A 78 4.22 2.41 19.40
N THR A 79 3.15 3.05 18.92
CA THR A 79 2.15 3.73 19.76
C THR A 79 0.82 3.83 19.04
N ASN A 80 -0.27 3.86 19.81
CA ASN A 80 -1.61 4.17 19.35
C ASN A 80 -2.08 5.59 19.76
N VAL A 81 -1.21 6.40 20.37
CA VAL A 81 -1.53 7.78 20.76
C VAL A 81 -1.29 8.72 19.58
N CYS A 82 -2.27 9.54 19.21
CA CYS A 82 -2.18 10.42 18.05
C CYS A 82 -2.86 11.78 18.28
N ILE A 83 -2.20 12.87 17.89
CA ILE A 83 -2.72 14.26 17.98
C ILE A 83 -3.58 14.69 16.78
N LYS A 84 -3.68 13.89 15.70
CA LYS A 84 -4.32 14.31 14.43
C LYS A 84 -5.84 14.19 14.42
N HIS A 85 -6.40 13.31 15.23
CA HIS A 85 -7.84 13.07 15.32
C HIS A 85 -8.55 12.76 13.97
N CYS A 86 -7.93 11.94 13.12
CA CYS A 86 -8.51 11.55 11.83
C CYS A 86 -9.80 10.72 12.01
N THR A 87 -10.93 11.19 11.47
CA THR A 87 -12.27 10.61 11.69
C THR A 87 -12.44 9.16 11.23
N PHE A 88 -11.57 8.68 10.35
CA PHE A 88 -11.56 7.31 9.84
C PHE A 88 -10.53 6.40 10.54
N CYS A 89 -9.67 6.95 11.41
CA CYS A 89 -8.53 6.24 11.98
C CYS A 89 -8.88 5.64 13.34
N ALA A 90 -8.58 4.34 13.53
CA ALA A 90 -8.77 3.68 14.82
C ALA A 90 -7.87 4.25 15.95
N PHE A 91 -6.77 4.92 15.61
CA PHE A 91 -5.89 5.62 16.57
C PHE A 91 -6.30 7.06 16.83
N SER A 92 -7.37 7.55 16.19
CA SER A 92 -8.00 8.82 16.53
C SER A 92 -8.83 8.67 17.82
N ARG A 93 -8.17 8.29 18.90
CA ARG A 93 -8.76 8.31 20.24
C ARG A 93 -8.17 9.48 21.02
N ASP A 94 -9.00 10.15 21.80
CA ASP A 94 -8.53 11.22 22.67
C ASP A 94 -7.46 10.69 23.62
N HIS A 95 -6.49 11.54 24.00
CA HIS A 95 -5.38 11.24 24.94
C HIS A 95 -5.82 10.74 26.34
N ARG A 96 -7.10 10.42 26.52
CA ARG A 96 -7.78 10.18 27.79
C ARG A 96 -8.27 8.76 27.97
N GLU A 97 -8.01 7.85 27.04
CA GLU A 97 -8.32 6.44 27.25
C GLU A 97 -7.16 5.69 27.90
N GLU A 98 -7.47 4.88 28.92
CA GLU A 98 -6.52 4.05 29.68
C GLU A 98 -5.75 3.01 28.81
N GLU A 99 -6.08 2.90 27.52
CA GLU A 99 -5.52 1.95 26.55
C GLU A 99 -4.36 2.52 25.69
N GLY A 100 -3.94 3.76 25.94
CA GLY A 100 -2.80 4.37 25.24
C GLY A 100 -1.46 3.71 25.61
N TYR A 101 -0.61 3.42 24.62
CA TYR A 101 0.72 2.84 24.86
C TYR A 101 1.81 3.50 24.02
N LEU A 102 3.05 3.43 24.52
CA LEU A 102 4.28 3.69 23.79
C LEU A 102 5.25 2.54 24.09
N LEU A 103 5.62 1.78 23.06
CA LEU A 103 6.50 0.63 23.20
C LEU A 103 7.95 1.09 23.41
N PRO A 104 8.69 0.49 24.35
CA PRO A 104 10.14 0.64 24.43
C PRO A 104 10.81 0.16 23.14
N VAL A 105 11.96 0.76 22.78
CA VAL A 105 12.72 0.40 21.58
C VAL A 105 13.12 -1.08 21.61
N GLU A 106 13.47 -1.59 22.78
CA GLU A 106 13.86 -2.98 22.99
C GLU A 106 12.73 -3.94 22.64
N GLU A 107 11.49 -3.59 22.96
CA GLU A 107 10.31 -4.40 22.63
C GLU A 107 10.02 -4.38 21.13
N ILE A 108 10.22 -3.23 20.46
CA ILE A 108 10.09 -3.13 19.00
C ILE A 108 11.14 -4.01 18.31
N VAL A 109 12.39 -3.93 18.76
CA VAL A 109 13.49 -4.78 18.26
C VAL A 109 13.21 -6.26 18.53
N ARG A 110 12.70 -6.63 19.71
CA ARG A 110 12.33 -8.01 20.03
C ARG A 110 11.28 -8.54 19.06
N ARG A 111 10.22 -7.77 18.77
CA ARG A 111 9.18 -8.14 17.80
C ARG A 111 9.73 -8.26 16.38
N ALA A 112 10.67 -7.40 16.00
CA ALA A 112 11.33 -7.50 14.69
C ALA A 112 12.21 -8.75 14.59
N ARG A 113 12.89 -9.15 15.68
CA ARG A 113 13.68 -10.39 15.73
C ARG A 113 12.80 -11.63 15.58
N GLU A 114 11.72 -11.68 16.34
CA GLU A 114 10.71 -12.75 16.25
C GLU A 114 10.17 -12.88 14.81
N ALA A 115 9.89 -11.77 14.14
CA ALA A 115 9.46 -11.78 12.75
C ALA A 115 10.53 -12.31 11.79
N ALA A 116 11.79 -11.88 11.96
CA ALA A 116 12.90 -12.36 11.15
C ALA A 116 13.14 -13.87 11.34
N GLU A 117 13.01 -14.38 12.57
CA GLU A 117 13.09 -15.82 12.88
C GLU A 117 11.96 -16.62 12.21
N LEU A 118 10.80 -16.00 12.01
CA LEU A 118 9.67 -16.56 11.26
C LEU A 118 9.78 -16.36 9.74
N GLY A 119 10.90 -15.82 9.24
CA GLY A 119 11.17 -15.64 7.82
C GLY A 119 10.70 -14.30 7.23
N ALA A 120 10.42 -13.29 8.06
CA ALA A 120 10.13 -11.96 7.56
C ALA A 120 11.34 -11.34 6.85
N SER A 121 11.08 -10.71 5.70
CA SER A 121 12.06 -9.94 4.93
C SER A 121 11.95 -8.43 5.20
N GLU A 122 10.85 -7.99 5.82
CA GLU A 122 10.57 -6.59 6.11
C GLU A 122 9.91 -6.42 7.48
N VAL A 123 10.26 -5.34 8.17
CA VAL A 123 9.47 -4.79 9.28
C VAL A 123 8.88 -3.44 8.87
N CYS A 124 7.57 -3.29 9.04
CA CYS A 124 6.87 -2.03 8.86
C CYS A 124 6.73 -1.32 10.21
N ILE A 125 7.25 -0.10 10.33
CA ILE A 125 7.16 0.72 11.55
C ILE A 125 6.27 1.93 11.25
N GLN A 126 5.08 1.94 11.83
CA GLN A 126 4.09 3.01 11.68
C GLN A 126 3.37 3.22 13.00
N ALA A 127 3.02 4.44 13.36
CA ALA A 127 2.27 4.66 14.60
C ALA A 127 1.34 5.88 14.54
N GLY A 128 0.68 6.14 15.67
CA GLY A 128 0.13 7.46 15.94
C GLY A 128 1.24 8.52 16.14
N LEU A 129 0.83 9.78 16.23
CA LEU A 129 1.70 10.92 16.52
C LEU A 129 1.57 11.34 18.00
N PRO A 130 2.31 10.72 18.93
CA PRO A 130 2.22 11.07 20.34
C PRO A 130 2.78 12.48 20.57
N PRO A 131 2.17 13.25 21.48
CA PRO A 131 2.64 14.60 21.77
C PRO A 131 4.06 14.54 22.36
N LYS A 132 4.92 15.47 21.95
CA LYS A 132 6.30 15.65 22.47
C LYS A 132 7.29 14.53 22.14
N LEU A 133 7.00 13.67 21.17
CA LEU A 133 8.00 12.74 20.66
C LEU A 133 9.05 13.51 19.85
N ASP A 134 10.32 13.33 20.24
CA ASP A 134 11.45 13.95 19.57
C ASP A 134 11.71 13.27 18.22
N GLY A 135 11.98 14.05 17.17
CA GLY A 135 12.41 13.55 15.86
C GLY A 135 13.61 12.59 15.96
N ARG A 136 14.47 12.77 16.98
CA ARG A 136 15.59 11.88 17.24
C ARG A 136 15.18 10.44 17.56
N PHE A 137 14.02 10.24 18.18
CA PHE A 137 13.49 8.91 18.51
C PHE A 137 13.40 8.03 17.26
N TYR A 138 12.87 8.56 16.15
CA TYR A 138 12.72 7.82 14.89
C TYR A 138 14.07 7.36 14.31
N ILE A 139 15.08 8.23 14.40
CA ILE A 139 16.45 7.93 13.95
C ILE A 139 17.06 6.84 14.84
N ASP A 140 16.92 6.94 16.15
CA ASP A 140 17.52 5.97 17.07
C ASP A 140 16.78 4.62 17.02
N LEU A 141 15.47 4.62 16.78
CA LEU A 141 14.68 3.42 16.54
C LEU A 141 15.15 2.67 15.27
N THR A 142 15.27 3.37 14.14
CA THR A 142 15.74 2.75 12.89
C THR A 142 17.18 2.23 13.02
N ARG A 143 18.06 2.95 13.72
CA ARG A 143 19.42 2.47 14.03
C ARG A 143 19.41 1.23 14.91
N ALA A 144 18.57 1.19 15.94
CA ALA A 144 18.46 0.05 16.84
C ALA A 144 18.02 -1.21 16.08
N ILE A 145 16.99 -1.10 15.24
CA ILE A 145 16.51 -2.19 14.39
C ILE A 145 17.60 -2.64 13.42
N HIS A 146 18.23 -1.71 12.69
CA HIS A 146 19.28 -2.05 11.72
C HIS A 146 20.50 -2.71 12.38
N THR A 147 20.93 -2.21 13.54
CA THR A 147 22.05 -2.80 14.30
C THR A 147 21.71 -4.23 14.73
N ALA A 148 20.47 -4.46 15.15
CA ALA A 148 20.00 -5.76 15.61
C ALA A 148 19.80 -6.77 14.46
N LEU A 149 19.33 -6.29 13.31
CA LEU A 149 18.82 -7.08 12.18
C LEU A 149 19.24 -6.41 10.85
N PRO A 150 20.54 -6.44 10.49
CA PRO A 150 21.05 -5.67 9.34
C PRO A 150 20.52 -6.14 7.99
N ALA A 151 20.04 -7.38 7.89
CA ALA A 151 19.46 -7.95 6.67
C ALA A 151 17.95 -7.68 6.50
N LEU A 152 17.26 -7.23 7.56
CA LEU A 152 15.82 -6.99 7.53
C LEU A 152 15.55 -5.60 6.92
N HIS A 153 14.69 -5.53 5.90
CA HIS A 153 14.30 -4.23 5.33
C HIS A 153 13.45 -3.44 6.35
N ILE A 154 13.77 -2.16 6.51
CA ILE A 154 13.04 -1.25 7.40
C ILE A 154 12.15 -0.35 6.53
N HIS A 155 10.86 -0.67 6.49
CA HIS A 155 9.84 0.17 5.88
C HIS A 155 9.19 1.01 6.99
N ALA A 156 9.64 2.25 7.16
CA ALA A 156 9.26 3.03 8.33
C ALA A 156 8.77 4.44 7.95
N PHE A 157 7.76 4.86 8.69
CA PHE A 157 7.24 6.21 8.80
C PHE A 157 6.51 6.74 7.56
N SER A 158 5.43 7.45 7.82
CA SER A 158 4.66 8.23 6.86
C SER A 158 5.17 9.67 6.80
N PRO A 159 4.80 10.44 5.75
CA PRO A 159 5.09 11.87 5.71
C PRO A 159 4.57 12.69 6.89
N GLU A 160 3.62 12.16 7.68
CA GLU A 160 3.14 12.85 8.88
C GLU A 160 4.04 12.64 10.12
N GLU A 161 4.88 11.61 10.10
CA GLU A 161 5.78 11.23 11.18
C GLU A 161 7.18 11.88 11.06
N VAL A 162 7.52 12.48 9.90
CA VAL A 162 8.84 13.04 9.57
C VAL A 162 8.84 14.52 9.23
#